data_AF-A0A0C9W9K9-F1
#
_entry.id   AF-A0A0C9W9K9-F1
#
_cell.length_a   1.000
_cell.length_b   1.000
_cell.length_c   1.000
_cell.angle_alpha   90.00
_cell.angle_beta   90.00
_cell.angle_gamma   90.00
#
_symmetry.space_group_name_H-M   'P 1'
#
loop_
_entity.id
_entity.type
_entity.pdbx_description
1 polymer ?
#
loop_
_entity_poly.entity_id
_entity_poly.type
_entity_poly.pdbx_seq_one_letter_code
_entity_poly.pdbx_strand_id
1 'polypeptide(L)'
;MLVGLLYDIGCRLECSWHKFKFFDNSILSRFHFAILVFHAYGHQWPCQVVYHPWKRKGFGLLDGEGCERLWSTLKPLIGPLRVSGVSGSHHVGLLG
;
A
#
# COMPACT_ATOMS: atom_id res chain seq x y z
N MET A 1 -1.13 -21.85 1.40
CA MET A 1 -0.58 -20.68 2.11
C MET A 1 -1.57 -19.54 1.95
N LEU A 2 -1.90 -18.85 3.04
CA LEU A 2 -2.81 -17.71 3.05
C LEU A 2 -1.98 -16.42 3.12
N VAL A 3 -2.31 -15.42 2.31
CA VAL A 3 -1.61 -14.14 2.23
C VAL A 3 -2.56 -13.03 2.68
N GLY A 4 -2.20 -12.32 3.74
CA GLY A 4 -2.91 -11.12 4.18
C GLY A 4 -2.49 -9.90 3.35
N LEU A 5 -3.44 -9.22 2.72
CA LEU A 5 -3.24 -8.00 1.94
C LEU A 5 -3.90 -6.82 2.66
N LEU A 6 -3.08 -5.92 3.19
CA LEU A 6 -3.50 -4.62 3.71
C LEU A 6 -3.35 -3.58 2.60
N TYR A 7 -4.44 -2.91 2.24
CA TYR A 7 -4.42 -1.86 1.23
C TYR A 7 -5.54 -0.86 1.45
N ASP A 8 -5.29 0.41 1.14
CA ASP A 8 -6.22 1.53 1.37
C ASP A 8 -7.61 1.24 0.84
N ILE A 9 -7.68 0.68 -0.37
CA ILE A 9 -8.94 0.32 -1.05
C ILE A 9 -9.15 -1.19 -1.12
N GLY A 10 -8.64 -1.95 -0.13
CA GLY A 10 -8.70 -3.41 -0.10
C GLY A 10 -10.11 -3.98 -0.30
N CYS A 11 -11.14 -3.35 0.25
CA CYS A 11 -12.54 -3.77 0.00
C CYS A 11 -12.97 -3.60 -1.45
N ARG A 12 -12.55 -2.51 -2.10
CA ARG A 12 -12.88 -2.27 -3.51
C ARG A 12 -12.09 -3.20 -4.41
N LEU A 13 -10.86 -3.53 -4.03
CA LEU A 13 -10.01 -4.48 -4.74
C LEU A 13 -10.64 -5.88 -4.74
N GLU A 14 -11.07 -6.39 -3.57
CA GLU A 14 -11.77 -7.68 -3.46
C GLU A 14 -13.07 -7.70 -4.31
N CYS A 15 -13.91 -6.67 -4.19
CA CYS A 15 -15.11 -6.55 -5.01
C CYS A 15 -14.82 -6.49 -6.53
N SER A 16 -13.78 -5.77 -6.93
CA SER A 16 -13.40 -5.64 -8.34
C SER A 16 -12.93 -6.98 -8.91
N TRP A 17 -12.18 -7.74 -8.11
CA TRP A 17 -11.76 -9.09 -8.49
C TRP A 17 -12.96 -10.00 -8.76
N HIS A 18 -13.93 -10.06 -7.85
CA HIS A 18 -15.15 -10.86 -8.05
C HIS A 18 -15.96 -10.41 -9.25
N LYS A 19 -16.03 -9.10 -9.50
CA LYS A 19 -16.82 -8.52 -10.60
C LYS A 19 -16.21 -8.79 -11.97
N PHE A 20 -14.90 -8.59 -12.11
CA PHE A 20 -14.22 -8.66 -13.40
C PHE A 20 -13.53 -9.99 -13.67
N LYS A 21 -13.48 -10.89 -12.68
CA LYS A 21 -12.81 -12.21 -12.77
C LYS A 21 -11.37 -12.10 -13.28
N PHE A 22 -10.62 -11.10 -12.79
CA PHE A 22 -9.24 -10.84 -13.22
C PHE A 22 -8.32 -12.05 -13.06
N PHE A 23 -8.58 -12.88 -12.04
CA PHE A 23 -7.87 -14.14 -11.83
C PHE A 23 -8.83 -15.24 -11.43
N ASP A 24 -8.36 -16.48 -11.56
CA ASP A 24 -9.05 -17.67 -11.10
C ASP A 24 -9.37 -17.62 -9.59
N ASN A 25 -10.53 -18.17 -9.21
CA ASN A 25 -10.98 -18.20 -7.83
C ASN A 25 -10.02 -18.97 -6.90
N SER A 26 -9.23 -19.91 -7.45
CA SER A 26 -8.19 -20.63 -6.70
C SER A 26 -7.02 -19.74 -6.26
N ILE A 27 -6.81 -18.61 -6.93
CA ILE A 27 -5.84 -17.59 -6.52
C ILE A 27 -6.48 -16.66 -5.51
N LEU A 28 -7.70 -16.19 -5.78
CA LEU A 28 -8.42 -15.28 -4.88
C LEU A 28 -8.61 -15.86 -3.48
N SER A 29 -8.92 -17.16 -3.37
CA SER A 29 -9.11 -17.84 -2.09
C SER A 29 -7.85 -17.91 -1.22
N ARG A 30 -6.67 -17.59 -1.78
CA ARG A 30 -5.41 -17.51 -1.04
C ARG A 30 -5.19 -16.14 -0.42
N PHE A 31 -5.96 -15.13 -0.79
CA PHE A 31 -5.84 -13.77 -0.28
C PHE A 31 -6.91 -13.47 0.77
N HIS A 32 -6.48 -12.86 1.88
CA HIS A 32 -7.36 -12.18 2.81
C HIS A 32 -7.13 -10.69 2.64
N PHE A 33 -8.21 -9.93 2.41
CA PHE A 33 -8.10 -8.49 2.26
C PHE A 33 -8.37 -7.79 3.59
N ALA A 34 -7.71 -6.68 3.85
CA ALA A 34 -8.03 -5.76 4.94
C ALA A 34 -7.73 -4.33 4.50
N ILE A 35 -8.31 -3.37 5.21
CA ILE A 35 -8.02 -1.95 5.05
C ILE A 35 -7.16 -1.51 6.24
N LEU A 36 -6.30 -0.51 6.07
CA LEU A 36 -5.54 0.07 7.18
C LEU A 36 -6.51 0.63 8.24
N VAL A 37 -6.11 0.60 9.52
CA VAL A 37 -7.01 0.93 10.65
C VAL A 37 -7.63 2.32 10.50
N PHE A 38 -6.84 3.34 10.17
CA PHE A 38 -7.34 4.70 10.00
C PHE A 38 -8.12 4.86 8.70
N HIS A 39 -7.66 4.23 7.61
CA HIS A 39 -8.35 4.29 6.33
C HIS A 39 -9.73 3.65 6.36
N ALA A 40 -9.95 2.62 7.19
CA ALA A 40 -11.26 1.97 7.32
C ALA A 40 -12.37 2.97 7.69
N TYR A 41 -12.07 3.99 8.50
CA TYR A 41 -13.02 5.05 8.88
C TYR A 41 -13.41 5.97 7.73
N GLY A 42 -12.57 6.08 6.70
CA GLY A 42 -12.90 6.80 5.45
C GLY A 42 -13.84 6.03 4.52
N HIS A 43 -14.11 4.75 4.81
CA HIS A 43 -15.01 3.91 4.03
C HIS A 43 -16.41 3.79 4.66
N GLN A 44 -17.35 3.23 3.89
CA GLN A 44 -18.70 2.93 4.36
C GLN A 44 -18.67 2.05 5.61
N TRP A 45 -19.66 2.21 6.48
CA TRP A 45 -19.77 1.47 7.75
C TRP A 45 -19.54 -0.05 7.63
N PRO A 46 -20.06 -0.78 6.62
CA PRO A 46 -19.77 -2.20 6.48
C PRO A 46 -18.27 -2.51 6.33
N CYS A 47 -17.50 -1.64 5.68
CA CYS A 47 -16.06 -1.82 5.51
C CYS A 47 -15.32 -1.75 6.86
N GLN A 48 -15.75 -0.87 7.76
CA GLN A 48 -15.20 -0.74 9.13
C GLN A 48 -15.43 -1.98 10.00
N VAL A 49 -16.45 -2.79 9.68
CA VAL A 49 -16.74 -4.02 10.42
C VAL A 49 -16.06 -5.21 9.74
N VAL A 50 -16.21 -5.31 8.42
CA VAL A 50 -15.83 -6.49 7.65
C VAL A 50 -14.34 -6.52 7.33
N TYR A 51 -13.70 -5.38 7.05
CA TYR A 51 -12.32 -5.30 6.56
C TYR A 51 -11.32 -4.75 7.58
N HIS A 52 -11.77 -4.45 8.80
CA HIS A 52 -10.91 -3.97 9.86
C HIS A 52 -9.89 -5.05 10.26
N PRO A 53 -8.58 -4.74 10.30
CA PRO A 53 -7.53 -5.74 10.41
C PRO A 53 -7.57 -6.44 11.77
N TRP A 54 -7.88 -5.72 12.86
CA TRP A 54 -8.06 -6.34 14.18
C TRP A 54 -9.29 -7.24 14.30
N LYS A 55 -10.25 -7.13 13.36
CA LYS A 55 -11.44 -8.01 13.31
C LYS A 55 -11.22 -9.20 12.36
N ARG A 56 -10.14 -9.20 11.57
CA ARG A 56 -9.79 -10.29 10.63
C ARG A 56 -8.61 -11.10 11.14
N LYS A 57 -8.74 -12.43 11.09
CA LYS A 57 -7.63 -13.35 11.40
C LYS A 57 -6.52 -13.18 10.36
N GLY A 58 -5.27 -13.24 10.81
CA GLY A 58 -4.07 -13.19 9.97
C GLY A 58 -3.37 -11.83 9.90
N PHE A 59 -3.97 -10.76 10.43
CA PHE A 59 -3.36 -9.41 10.44
C PHE A 59 -2.80 -8.99 11.80
N GLY A 60 -3.14 -9.70 12.87
CA GLY A 60 -2.67 -9.39 14.22
C GLY A 60 -3.07 -7.96 14.64
N LEU A 61 -2.10 -7.23 15.21
CA LEU A 61 -2.27 -5.84 15.65
C LEU A 61 -1.71 -4.81 14.65
N LEU A 62 -1.44 -5.22 13.40
CA LEU A 62 -0.96 -4.31 12.37
C LEU A 62 -1.98 -3.19 12.13
N ASP A 63 -1.51 -1.95 12.20
CA ASP A 63 -2.32 -0.77 11.83
C ASP A 63 -2.30 -0.50 10.32
N GLY A 64 -1.26 -0.99 9.64
CA GLY A 64 -1.08 -0.88 8.20
C GLY A 64 -0.29 0.35 7.75
N GLU A 65 0.14 1.22 8.66
CA GLU A 65 0.77 2.53 8.37
C GLU A 65 2.29 2.46 8.12
N GLY A 66 2.82 1.25 7.88
CA GLY A 66 4.27 1.03 7.77
C GLY A 66 4.89 1.77 6.57
N CYS A 67 4.20 1.73 5.43
CA CYS A 67 4.63 2.37 4.19
C CYS A 67 4.62 3.89 4.33
N GLU A 68 3.61 4.45 4.98
CA GLU A 68 3.38 5.87 5.22
C GLU A 68 4.43 6.42 6.17
N ARG A 69 4.77 5.67 7.23
CA ARG A 69 5.87 6.03 8.15
C ARG A 69 7.23 6.00 7.47
N LEU A 70 7.50 4.95 6.70
CA LEU A 70 8.74 4.85 5.94
C LEU A 70 8.85 6.01 4.94
N TRP A 71 7.77 6.27 4.20
CA TRP A 71 7.71 7.38 3.26
C TRP A 71 7.92 8.72 3.95
N SER A 72 7.28 8.96 5.10
CA SER A 72 7.47 10.17 5.91
C SER A 72 8.93 10.36 6.32
N THR A 73 9.59 9.27 6.70
CA THR A 73 11.02 9.26 7.08
C THR A 73 11.93 9.55 5.88
N LEU A 74 11.59 9.02 4.70
CA LEU A 74 12.36 9.20 3.47
C LEU A 74 12.06 10.51 2.73
N LYS A 75 10.92 11.15 3.00
CA LYS A 75 10.47 12.39 2.35
C LYS A 75 11.53 13.49 2.28
N PRO A 76 12.37 13.74 3.31
CA PRO A 76 13.44 14.74 3.23
C PRO A 76 14.48 14.46 2.13
N LEU A 77 14.66 13.21 1.72
CA LEU A 77 15.63 12.82 0.68
C LEU A 77 15.18 13.20 -0.73
N ILE A 78 13.90 13.50 -0.94
CA ILE A 78 13.36 13.82 -2.27
C ILE A 78 14.07 15.03 -2.90
N GLY A 79 14.35 16.07 -2.11
CA GLY A 79 15.05 17.27 -2.60
C GLY A 79 16.48 16.96 -3.07
N PRO A 80 17.36 16.48 -2.18
CA PRO A 80 18.74 16.14 -2.53
C PRO A 80 18.87 15.14 -3.69
N LEU A 81 18.05 14.09 -3.70
CA LEU A 81 18.12 13.05 -4.74
C LEU A 81 17.67 13.53 -6.13
N ARG A 82 16.87 14.60 -6.23
CA ARG A 82 16.55 15.23 -7.53
C ARG A 82 17.74 15.95 -8.15
N VAL A 83 18.65 16.47 -7.33
CA VAL A 83 19.86 17.20 -7.78
C VAL A 83 21.02 16.23 -8.01
N SER A 84 21.14 15.20 -7.18
CA SER A 84 22.21 14.18 -7.27
C SER A 84 21.92 13.04 -8.26
N GLY A 85 20.70 12.96 -8.82
CA GLY A 85 20.38 12.02 -9.89
C GLY A 85 21.17 12.37 -11.15
N VAL A 86 21.70 11.36 -11.86
CA VAL A 86 22.62 11.47 -12.99
C VAL A 86 22.31 12.67 -13.88
N SER A 87 23.04 13.78 -13.68
CA SER A 87 23.26 14.74 -14.75
C SER A 87 24.03 13.97 -15.81
N GLY A 88 23.38 13.64 -16.92
CA GLY A 88 24.06 13.08 -18.08
C GLY A 88 25.34 13.88 -18.35
N SER A 89 26.41 13.17 -18.67
CA SER A 89 27.72 13.67 -19.07
C SER A 89 27.70 15.12 -19.57
N HIS A 90 27.84 16.07 -18.66
CA HIS A 90 28.21 17.43 -19.01
C HIS A 90 29.56 17.66 -18.38
N HIS A 91 30.55 17.75 -19.27
CA HIS A 91 31.86 18.29 -19.00
C HIS A 91 31.74 19.47 -18.04
N VAL A 92 32.11 19.25 -16.78
CA VAL A 92 32.54 20.34 -15.90
C VAL A 92 33.89 20.76 -16.47
N GLY A 93 33.83 21.66 -17.45
CA GLY A 93 34.97 22.48 -17.82
C GLY A 93 35.34 23.30 -16.60
N LEU A 94 36.52 23.01 -16.05
CA LEU A 94 37.33 23.98 -15.35
C LEU A 94 37.27 25.32 -16.09
N LEU A 95 36.95 26.38 -15.36
CA LEU A 95 37.34 27.79 -15.52
C LEU A 95 36.52 28.51 -14.41
N GLY A 96 37.14 29.09 -13.40
CA GLY A 96 37.83 30.38 -13.52
C GLY A 96 36.93 31.43 -12.87
#